data_AF-A0A519V9N5-F1
#
_entry.id   AF-A0A519V9N5-F1
#
_cell.length_a   1.000
_cell.length_b   1.000
_cell.length_c   1.000
_cell.angle_alpha   90.00
_cell.angle_beta   90.00
_cell.angle_gamma   90.00
#
_symmetry.space_group_name_H-M   'P 1'
#
loop_
_entity.id
_entity.type
_entity.pdbx_description
1 polymer ?
#
loop_
_entity_poly.entity_id
_entity_poly.type
_entity_poly.pdbx_seq_one_letter_code
_entity_poly.pdbx_strand_id
1 'polypeptide(L)'
;MNYVPIAAAVLVMAVLLGVGSRWLHSAAPAGGAGGQPLAPAEPTPALVVSTLAGQPPRPTYADGQGAAARFWGVGPMAFDGHGNLYVAENAAVRKITPAGYVSTLAG
;
A
#
# COMPACT_ATOMS: atom_id res chain seq x y z
N MET A 1 12.98 23.18 -21.70
CA MET A 1 12.72 21.77 -21.36
C MET A 1 13.05 21.55 -19.89
N ASN A 2 12.05 21.50 -19.01
CA ASN A 2 12.23 21.20 -17.58
C ASN A 2 11.50 19.89 -17.27
N TYR A 3 12.26 18.80 -17.09
CA TYR A 3 11.74 17.53 -16.59
C TYR A 3 11.74 17.60 -15.06
N VAL A 4 10.55 17.60 -14.45
CA VAL A 4 10.38 17.36 -13.00
C VAL A 4 9.89 15.92 -12.87
N PRO A 5 10.70 14.95 -12.41
CA PRO A 5 10.25 13.57 -12.31
C PRO A 5 9.34 13.40 -11.10
N ILE A 6 8.02 13.50 -11.32
CA ILE A 6 7.01 13.01 -10.39
C ILE A 6 6.69 11.57 -10.81
N ALA A 7 7.31 10.57 -10.17
CA ALA A 7 6.77 9.22 -10.05
C ALA A 7 7.71 8.34 -9.19
N ALA A 8 7.73 8.57 -7.88
CA ALA A 8 8.12 7.52 -6.96
C ALA A 8 6.91 6.60 -6.77
N ALA A 9 6.76 5.58 -7.62
CA ALA A 9 5.74 4.56 -7.42
C ALA A 9 6.21 3.59 -6.32
N VAL A 10 5.98 3.95 -5.06
CA VAL A 10 6.07 3.04 -3.92
C VAL A 10 4.72 2.32 -3.85
N LEU A 11 4.70 1.05 -4.22
CA LEU A 11 3.50 0.24 -4.13
C LEU A 11 3.30 -0.22 -2.68
N VAL A 12 2.39 0.45 -1.97
CA VAL A 12 2.05 0.16 -0.57
C VAL A 12 0.92 -0.87 -0.52
N MET A 13 1.19 -2.04 0.06
CA MET A 13 0.14 -2.97 0.47
C MET A 13 -0.24 -2.69 1.93
N ALA A 14 -1.45 -2.17 2.16
CA ALA A 14 -2.04 -2.12 3.50
C ALA A 14 -2.61 -3.50 3.83
N VAL A 15 -1.89 -4.28 4.66
CA VAL A 15 -2.46 -5.49 5.26
C VAL A 15 -3.24 -5.06 6.51
N LEU A 16 -4.56 -4.95 6.38
CA LEU A 16 -5.48 -4.80 7.51
C LEU A 16 -5.74 -6.19 8.10
N LEU A 17 -5.05 -6.54 9.20
CA LEU A 17 -5.54 -7.58 10.12
C LEU A 17 -6.33 -6.89 11.22
N GLY A 18 -7.64 -7.15 11.24
CA GLY A 18 -8.60 -6.39 12.02
C GLY A 18 -8.56 -6.63 13.53
N VAL A 19 -9.12 -5.67 14.26
CA VAL A 19 -9.86 -5.89 15.51
C VAL A 19 -11.00 -4.87 15.52
N GLY A 20 -12.15 -5.27 16.07
CA GLY A 20 -13.40 -4.50 16.10
C GLY A 20 -13.22 -3.03 16.52
N SER A 21 -14.10 -2.15 16.10
CA SER A 21 -15.21 -1.84 17.00
C SER A 21 -16.37 -1.23 16.27
N ARG A 22 -17.52 -1.80 16.62
CA ARG A 22 -18.87 -1.29 16.52
C ARG A 22 -18.92 0.16 17.02
N TRP A 23 -18.77 1.14 16.13
CA TRP A 23 -19.02 2.55 16.45
C TRP A 23 -20.53 2.77 16.54
N LEU A 24 -21.14 2.44 17.68
CA LEU A 24 -22.51 2.87 17.98
C LEU A 24 -22.44 4.21 18.70
N HIS A 25 -22.92 5.23 17.99
CA HIS A 25 -23.56 6.46 18.47
C HIS A 25 -22.76 7.36 19.45
N SER A 26 -22.09 8.36 18.87
CA SER A 26 -22.20 9.77 19.27
C SER A 26 -22.23 10.06 20.78
N ALA A 27 -21.06 10.30 21.38
CA ALA A 27 -20.98 10.91 22.71
C ALA A 27 -21.50 12.37 22.68
N ALA A 28 -22.45 12.67 23.56
CA ALA A 28 -22.99 14.00 23.85
C ALA A 28 -21.91 14.97 24.41
N PRO A 29 -22.08 16.31 24.32
CA PRO A 29 -21.05 17.26 24.75
C PRO A 29 -20.90 17.28 26.27
N ALA A 30 -19.65 17.41 26.72
CA ALA A 30 -19.21 17.30 28.10
C ALA A 30 -19.77 18.40 29.01
N GLY A 31 -20.27 17.98 30.17
CA GLY A 31 -20.49 18.82 31.33
C GLY A 31 -20.27 18.01 32.61
N GLY A 32 -19.43 18.53 33.51
CA GLY A 32 -19.42 18.15 34.93
C GLY A 32 -18.19 17.39 35.42
N ALA A 33 -17.50 18.01 36.37
CA ALA A 33 -16.34 17.55 37.12
C ALA A 33 -16.44 16.14 37.73
N GLY A 34 -15.33 15.39 37.67
CA GLY A 34 -15.12 14.15 38.43
C GLY A 34 -13.81 13.47 38.02
N GLY A 35 -12.85 13.34 38.94
CA GLY A 35 -11.52 12.83 38.66
C GLY A 35 -11.51 11.41 38.11
N GLN A 36 -11.06 11.25 36.86
CA GLN A 36 -10.60 9.97 36.34
C GLN A 36 -9.06 10.01 36.33
N PRO A 37 -8.36 9.02 36.91
CA PRO A 37 -6.96 8.80 36.58
C PRO A 37 -6.87 8.69 35.06
N LEU A 38 -6.04 9.52 34.42
CA LEU A 38 -5.76 9.41 33.00
C LEU A 38 -5.24 7.99 32.77
N ALA A 39 -6.08 7.11 32.24
CA ALA A 39 -5.65 5.79 31.80
C ALA A 39 -4.42 5.98 30.89
N PRO A 40 -3.39 5.13 30.98
CA PRO A 40 -2.24 5.22 30.08
C PRO A 40 -2.77 5.29 28.65
N ALA A 41 -2.40 6.35 27.90
CA ALA A 41 -2.79 6.49 26.51
C ALA A 41 -2.48 5.16 25.80
N GLU A 42 -3.51 4.48 25.29
CA GLU A 42 -3.31 3.23 24.58
C GLU A 42 -2.31 3.48 23.43
N PRO A 43 -1.32 2.59 23.21
CA PRO A 43 -0.37 2.77 22.13
C PRO A 43 -1.13 2.79 20.81
N THR A 44 -1.11 3.92 20.11
CA THR A 44 -1.62 4.01 18.74
C THR A 44 -0.88 2.97 17.91
N PRO A 45 -1.56 2.00 17.27
CA PRO A 45 -0.86 1.03 16.43
C PRO A 45 -0.13 1.79 15.32
N ALA A 46 1.20 1.63 15.27
CA ALA A 46 2.01 2.26 14.24
C ALA A 46 1.73 1.58 12.90
N LEU A 47 1.48 2.38 11.87
CA LEU A 47 1.42 1.90 10.49
C LEU A 47 2.84 1.55 10.03
N VAL A 48 3.04 0.31 9.60
CA VAL A 48 4.30 -0.14 8.96
C VAL A 48 4.12 -0.16 7.46
N VAL A 49 4.99 0.57 6.74
CA VAL A 49 5.05 0.56 5.27
C VAL A 49 6.24 -0.26 4.83
N SER A 50 6.04 -1.15 3.85
CA SER A 50 7.09 -1.95 3.23
C SER A 50 6.98 -1.90 1.71
N THR A 51 8.09 -2.20 1.02
CA THR A 51 8.13 -2.28 -0.44
C THR A 51 7.90 -3.73 -0.86
N LEU A 52 6.88 -3.96 -1.68
CA LEU A 52 6.53 -5.31 -2.15
C LEU A 52 7.42 -5.76 -3.32
N ALA A 53 7.62 -4.90 -4.33
CA ALA A 53 8.37 -5.21 -5.54
C ALA A 53 8.92 -3.95 -6.22
N GLY A 54 9.94 -4.14 -7.06
CA GLY A 54 10.62 -3.07 -7.78
C GLY A 54 11.86 -2.56 -7.05
N GLN A 55 12.83 -2.03 -7.80
CA GLN A 55 13.89 -1.22 -7.23
C GLN A 55 14.29 -0.07 -8.19
N PRO A 56 14.28 1.19 -7.73
CA PRO A 56 14.83 2.33 -8.46
C PRO A 56 16.38 2.21 -8.58
N PRO A 57 17.07 2.94 -9.48
CA PRO A 57 16.67 4.17 -10.15
C PRO A 57 16.55 4.08 -11.68
N ARG A 58 16.42 2.88 -12.28
CA ARG A 58 16.33 2.75 -13.74
C ARG A 58 14.96 2.20 -14.17
N PRO A 59 14.14 2.99 -14.89
CA PRO A 59 12.95 2.46 -15.55
C PRO A 59 13.44 1.45 -16.59
N THR A 60 13.31 0.18 -16.20
CA THR A 60 13.67 -0.99 -16.98
C THR A 60 12.53 -1.96 -16.79
N TYR A 61 12.50 -2.99 -17.61
CA TYR A 61 11.43 -3.96 -17.62
C TYR A 61 12.01 -5.33 -17.31
N ALA A 62 11.59 -5.92 -16.20
CA ALA A 62 12.00 -7.25 -15.80
C ALA A 62 10.96 -7.86 -14.85
N ASP A 63 10.57 -9.10 -15.14
CA ASP A 63 9.89 -9.96 -14.19
C ASP A 63 10.88 -10.43 -13.11
N GLY A 64 10.35 -10.87 -11.97
CA GLY A 64 11.19 -11.37 -10.88
C GLY A 64 10.60 -11.18 -9.50
N GLN A 65 11.35 -11.64 -8.51
CA GLN A 65 10.96 -11.62 -7.10
C GLN A 65 11.37 -10.30 -6.44
N GLY A 66 10.38 -9.58 -5.88
CA GLY A 66 10.60 -8.39 -5.06
C GLY A 66 11.46 -7.34 -5.76
N ALA A 67 12.64 -7.06 -5.18
CA ALA A 67 13.58 -6.09 -5.72
C ALA A 67 14.26 -6.53 -7.04
N ALA A 68 14.13 -7.78 -7.49
CA ALA A 68 14.60 -8.20 -8.82
C ALA A 68 13.67 -7.70 -9.93
N ALA A 69 12.39 -7.47 -9.63
CA ALA A 69 11.44 -6.92 -10.59
C ALA A 69 11.77 -5.47 -10.94
N ARG A 70 11.40 -5.05 -12.15
CA ARG A 70 11.56 -3.69 -12.65
C ARG A 70 10.30 -3.25 -13.39
N PHE A 71 9.98 -1.97 -13.22
CA PHE A 71 8.87 -1.29 -13.85
C PHE A 71 9.39 -0.06 -14.62
N TRP A 72 8.86 0.13 -15.81
CA TRP A 72 9.12 1.23 -16.73
C TRP A 72 8.25 2.45 -16.43
N GLY A 73 6.98 2.24 -16.10
CA GLY A 73 6.04 3.30 -15.72
C GLY A 73 4.74 2.74 -15.18
N VAL A 74 4.52 2.88 -13.87
CA VAL A 74 3.33 2.35 -13.18
C VAL A 74 2.12 3.23 -13.48
N GLY A 75 1.08 2.64 -14.06
CA GLY A 75 -0.20 3.28 -14.37
C GLY A 75 -1.33 2.78 -13.45
N PRO A 76 -2.55 2.62 -13.98
CA PRO A 76 -3.70 2.10 -13.23
C PRO A 76 -3.44 0.74 -12.58
N MET A 77 -4.06 0.51 -11.42
CA MET A 77 -3.88 -0.70 -10.63
C MET A 77 -5.21 -1.26 -10.11
N ALA A 78 -5.33 -2.58 -10.02
CA ALA A 78 -6.50 -3.26 -9.47
C ALA A 78 -6.12 -4.57 -8.78
N PHE A 79 -6.85 -4.95 -7.73
CA PHE A 79 -6.69 -6.25 -7.06
C PHE A 79 -7.68 -7.28 -7.58
N ASP A 80 -7.28 -8.55 -7.65
CA ASP A 80 -8.21 -9.68 -7.76
C ASP A 80 -8.65 -10.22 -6.40
N GLY A 81 -9.58 -11.19 -6.39
CA GLY A 81 -10.07 -11.83 -5.17
C GLY A 81 -9.05 -12.68 -4.41
N HIS A 82 -7.86 -12.91 -4.99
CA HIS A 82 -6.74 -13.60 -4.33
C HIS A 82 -5.68 -12.63 -3.80
N GLY A 83 -5.92 -11.32 -3.91
CA GLY A 83 -4.99 -10.28 -3.47
C GLY A 83 -3.81 -10.05 -4.40
N ASN A 84 -3.83 -10.59 -5.63
CA ASN A 84 -2.83 -10.21 -6.62
C ASN A 84 -3.12 -8.80 -7.12
N LEU A 85 -2.08 -7.99 -7.25
CA LEU A 85 -2.17 -6.68 -7.86
C LEU A 85 -1.89 -6.78 -9.35
N TYR A 86 -2.76 -6.17 -10.15
CA TYR A 86 -2.57 -5.99 -11.58
C TYR A 86 -2.20 -4.53 -11.79
N VAL A 87 -1.12 -4.29 -12.53
CA VAL A 87 -0.60 -2.97 -12.85
C VAL A 87 -0.54 -2.85 -14.37
N ALA A 88 -1.24 -1.86 -14.92
CA ALA A 88 -1.01 -1.46 -16.29
C ALA A 88 0.26 -0.61 -16.34
N GLU A 89 1.23 -1.05 -17.15
CA GLU A 89 2.56 -0.44 -17.24
C GLU A 89 2.94 -0.26 -18.71
N ASN A 90 2.97 0.98 -19.19
CA ASN A 90 3.25 1.30 -20.59
C ASN A 90 2.41 0.45 -21.57
N ALA A 91 3.03 -0.55 -22.21
CA ALA A 91 2.38 -1.48 -23.15
C ALA A 91 2.09 -2.88 -22.55
N ALA A 92 2.28 -3.07 -21.24
CA ALA A 92 2.17 -4.36 -20.57
C ALA A 92 1.17 -4.35 -19.41
N VAL A 93 0.61 -5.51 -19.10
CA VAL A 93 -0.11 -5.78 -17.86
C VAL A 93 0.76 -6.68 -16.98
N ARG A 94 1.15 -6.17 -15.82
CA ARG A 94 1.95 -6.89 -14.82
C ARG A 94 1.05 -7.44 -13.73
N LYS A 95 1.28 -8.68 -13.32
CA LYS A 95 0.70 -9.27 -12.12
C LYS A 95 1.75 -9.34 -11.04
N ILE A 96 1.41 -8.85 -9.85
CA ILE A 96 2.22 -8.95 -8.64
C ILE A 96 1.46 -9.80 -7.62
N THR A 97 2.09 -10.87 -7.15
CA THR A 97 1.52 -11.72 -6.10
C THR A 97 1.70 -11.08 -4.71
N PRO A 98 0.93 -11.48 -3.69
CA PRO A 98 1.16 -11.04 -2.31
C PRO A 98 2.57 -11.36 -1.78
N ALA A 99 3.23 -12.36 -2.35
CA ALA A 99 4.62 -12.71 -2.06
C ALA A 99 5.66 -11.82 -2.78
N GLY A 100 5.22 -10.85 -3.58
CA GLY A 100 6.09 -9.92 -4.29
C GLY A 100 6.66 -10.44 -5.61
N TYR A 101 6.17 -11.56 -6.14
CA TYR A 101 6.58 -12.05 -7.46
C TYR A 101 5.86 -11.27 -8.56
N VAL A 102 6.61 -10.75 -9.53
CA VAL A 102 6.11 -10.00 -10.68
C VAL A 102 6.23 -10.82 -11.96
N SER A 103 5.13 -10.93 -12.71
CA SER A 103 5.07 -11.58 -14.03
C SER A 103 4.29 -10.73 -15.03
N THR A 104 4.68 -10.75 -16.30
CA THR A 104 3.88 -10.15 -17.38
C THR A 104 2.81 -11.10 -17.90
N LEU A 105 1.59 -10.58 -18.03
CA LEU A 105 0.45 -11.34 -18.55
C LEU A 105 0.16 -11.04 -20.03
N ALA A 106 0.40 -9.81 -20.46
CA ALA A 106 0.18 -9.35 -21.82
C ALA A 106 1.03 -8.11 -22.11
N GLY A 107 1.37 -7.89 -23.38
CA GLY A 107 2.21 -6.78 -23.87
C GLY A 107 3.29 -7.24 -24.83
#